data_AF-A0A1I3FI95-F1
#
_entry.id   AF-A0A1I3FI95-F1
#
_cell.length_a   1.000
_cell.length_b   1.000
_cell.length_c   1.000
_cell.angle_alpha   90.00
_cell.angle_beta   90.00
_cell.angle_gamma   90.00
#
_symmetry.space_group_name_H-M   'P 1'
#
loop_
_entity.id
_entity.type
_entity.pdbx_description
1 polymer ?
#
loop_
_entity_poly.entity_id
_entity_poly.type
_entity_poly.pdbx_seq_one_letter_code
_entity_poly.pdbx_strand_id
1 'polypeptide(L)'
;STFRTKTHDGKGTGRGFNELRFEDEQGEEEIFVHAQKDMNIEVLNDRAKEVGHDQVEVVGNDKSIEVGGDHDELIAGNMSIAVGQNPLSDLLRSKSKLIFDKVGAALGKLKIPDPFNFAKGNYQLFVEKNRSEIVGVGSSEIVGAAKSVMVGHTFQTSVGKSHSLIVRGRADTDIGKIHNIRVGDQLTIKVGENAMLTMSKEGDVVIQGKHIRLKADKISQN
;
A
#
# COMPACT_ATOMS: atom_id res chain seq x y z
N SER A 1 -1.39 8.02 44.91
CA SER A 1 -0.07 7.84 45.54
C SER A 1 1.07 7.97 44.54
N THR A 2 2.23 8.53 44.93
CA THR A 2 3.39 8.73 44.04
C THR A 2 4.65 8.07 44.59
N PHE A 3 5.33 7.26 43.77
CA PHE A 3 6.68 6.79 44.01
C PHE A 3 7.65 7.46 43.04
N ARG A 4 8.49 8.36 43.54
CA ARG A 4 9.46 9.13 42.73
C ARG A 4 10.87 9.00 43.28
N THR A 5 11.83 8.69 42.41
CA THR A 5 13.26 8.63 42.75
C THR A 5 14.03 9.76 42.05
N LYS A 6 15.06 10.32 42.70
CA LYS A 6 15.95 11.32 42.08
C LYS A 6 17.08 10.62 41.34
N THR A 7 17.49 11.17 40.20
CA THR A 7 18.70 10.71 39.51
C THR A 7 19.89 10.79 40.47
N HIS A 8 20.57 9.65 40.67
CA HIS A 8 21.80 9.60 41.42
C HIS A 8 22.98 9.88 40.49
N ASP A 9 23.71 10.97 40.71
CA ASP A 9 24.89 11.36 39.93
C ASP A 9 26.21 11.17 40.70
N GLY A 10 26.17 10.51 41.87
CA GLY A 10 27.32 10.36 42.77
C GLY A 10 27.86 11.67 43.37
N LYS A 11 27.35 12.84 42.97
CA LYS A 11 27.81 14.19 43.37
C LYS A 11 26.70 15.08 43.94
N GLY A 12 25.47 14.59 44.01
CA GLY A 12 24.30 15.30 44.55
C GLY A 12 23.68 16.34 43.61
N THR A 13 24.08 16.38 42.34
CA THR A 13 23.64 17.36 41.33
C THR A 13 22.80 16.76 40.19
N GLY A 14 22.41 15.48 40.32
CA GLY A 14 21.70 14.73 39.29
C GLY A 14 20.39 15.41 38.89
N ARG A 15 20.32 15.89 37.65
CA ARG A 15 19.12 16.47 37.06
C ARG A 15 18.30 15.34 36.41
N GLY A 16 17.17 14.96 37.01
CA GLY A 16 16.23 13.97 36.48
C GLY A 16 15.52 13.17 37.58
N PHE A 17 14.51 12.39 37.19
CA PHE A 17 13.76 11.51 38.10
C PHE A 17 13.12 10.34 37.34
N ASN A 18 12.83 9.26 38.04
CA ASN A 18 11.87 8.24 37.58
C ASN A 18 10.62 8.32 38.45
N GLU A 19 9.45 8.04 37.89
CA GLU A 19 8.18 8.16 38.60
C GLU A 19 7.20 7.07 38.19
N LEU A 20 6.53 6.52 39.21
CA LEU A 20 5.31 5.75 39.09
C LEU A 20 4.26 6.44 39.95
N ARG A 21 3.19 6.92 39.34
CA ARG A 21 2.10 7.62 40.02
C ARG A 21 0.77 6.95 39.72
N PHE A 22 -0.04 6.82 40.77
CA PHE A 22 -1.44 6.40 40.72
C PHE A 22 -2.30 7.58 41.18
N GLU A 23 -3.19 8.04 40.31
CA GLU A 23 -4.28 8.97 40.64
C GLU A 23 -5.58 8.17 40.73
N ASP A 24 -6.28 8.30 41.85
CA ASP A 24 -7.48 7.52 42.18
C ASP A 24 -8.69 8.45 42.45
N GLU A 25 -8.57 9.74 42.14
CA GLU A 25 -9.71 10.66 42.15
C GLU A 25 -10.72 10.26 41.08
N GLN A 26 -12.00 10.16 41.49
CA GLN A 26 -13.07 9.70 40.63
C GLN A 26 -13.19 10.55 39.35
N GLY A 27 -13.02 9.91 38.20
CA GLY A 27 -13.09 10.56 36.88
C GLY A 27 -11.77 11.14 36.36
N GLU A 28 -10.71 11.13 37.16
CA GLU A 28 -9.36 11.59 36.80
C GLU A 28 -8.31 10.47 37.02
N GLU A 29 -8.75 9.21 37.04
CA GLU A 29 -7.90 8.06 37.35
C GLU A 29 -6.75 7.92 36.33
N GLU A 30 -5.52 7.82 36.82
CA GLU A 30 -4.34 7.73 35.96
C GLU A 30 -3.26 6.82 36.57
N ILE A 31 -2.62 6.02 35.71
CA ILE A 31 -1.31 5.43 36.00
C ILE A 31 -0.28 6.11 35.11
N PHE A 32 0.63 6.87 35.72
CA PHE A 32 1.73 7.53 35.02
C PHE A 32 3.06 6.83 35.29
N VAL A 33 3.78 6.49 34.22
CA VAL A 33 5.11 5.91 34.29
C VAL A 33 6.08 6.81 33.52
N HIS A 34 7.12 7.29 34.20
CA HIS A 34 8.20 8.05 33.59
C HIS A 34 9.54 7.38 33.86
N ALA A 35 10.22 7.00 32.78
CA ALA A 35 11.59 6.53 32.80
C ALA A 35 12.50 7.61 32.21
N GLN A 36 13.50 8.07 32.98
CA GLN A 36 14.38 9.17 32.58
C GLN A 36 15.27 8.84 31.37
N LYS A 37 15.56 7.56 31.15
CA LYS A 37 16.48 7.11 30.11
C LYS A 37 15.95 5.86 29.42
N ASP A 38 15.99 4.73 30.12
CA ASP A 38 15.65 3.41 29.58
C ASP A 38 14.49 2.81 30.37
N MET A 39 13.50 2.24 29.67
CA MET A 39 12.45 1.41 30.25
C MET A 39 12.50 0.03 29.59
N ASN A 40 12.85 -0.99 30.36
CA ASN A 40 12.81 -2.38 29.91
C ASN A 40 11.59 -3.06 30.51
N ILE A 41 10.82 -3.74 29.67
CA ILE A 41 9.70 -4.59 30.10
C ILE A 41 10.01 -6.00 29.61
N GLU A 42 10.34 -6.89 30.54
CA GLU A 42 10.52 -8.31 30.28
C GLU A 42 9.32 -9.07 30.81
N VAL A 43 8.68 -9.84 29.93
CA VAL A 43 7.56 -10.72 30.29
C VAL A 43 7.94 -12.13 29.88
N LEU A 44 8.16 -13.01 30.87
CA LEU A 44 8.70 -14.35 30.64
C LEU A 44 7.69 -15.36 30.09
N ASN A 45 6.40 -15.07 30.22
CA ASN A 45 5.33 -15.95 29.79
C ASN A 45 4.37 -15.18 28.86
N ASP A 46 3.31 -14.60 29.42
CA ASP A 46 2.25 -13.99 28.62
C ASP A 46 2.06 -12.52 28.96
N ARG A 47 1.90 -11.68 27.93
CA ARG A 47 1.44 -10.29 28.05
C ARG A 47 0.16 -10.12 27.25
N ALA A 48 -0.95 -9.85 27.93
CA ALA A 48 -2.17 -9.36 27.32
C ALA A 48 -2.22 -7.83 27.40
N LYS A 49 -2.71 -7.16 26.34
CA LYS A 49 -2.99 -5.73 26.34
C LYS A 49 -4.36 -5.50 25.71
N GLU A 50 -5.25 -4.89 26.47
CA GLU A 50 -6.55 -4.41 26.00
C GLU A 50 -6.60 -2.89 26.21
N VAL A 51 -7.13 -2.18 25.21
CA VAL A 51 -7.35 -0.73 25.28
C VAL A 51 -8.81 -0.49 24.90
N GLY A 52 -9.63 -0.06 25.86
CA GLY A 52 -11.08 0.06 25.67
C GLY A 52 -11.54 1.25 24.81
N HIS A 53 -10.63 2.19 24.51
CA HIS A 53 -10.92 3.35 23.67
C HIS A 53 -9.80 3.58 22.63
N ASP A 54 -8.85 4.49 22.89
CA ASP A 54 -7.81 4.87 21.92
C ASP A 54 -6.41 4.45 22.37
N GLN A 55 -5.59 3.97 21.42
CA GLN A 55 -4.15 3.82 21.58
C GLN A 55 -3.42 4.77 20.64
N VAL A 56 -2.42 5.47 21.17
CA VAL A 56 -1.50 6.28 20.37
C VAL A 56 -0.06 5.91 20.72
N GLU A 57 0.77 5.70 19.70
CA GLU A 57 2.18 5.36 19.85
C GLU A 57 2.99 6.25 18.92
N VAL A 58 4.03 6.90 19.46
CA VAL A 58 4.99 7.68 18.68
C VAL A 58 6.39 7.21 19.01
N VAL A 59 7.11 6.84 17.96
CA VAL A 59 8.52 6.44 18.02
C VAL A 59 9.33 7.51 17.29
N GLY A 60 10.25 8.16 18.02
CA GLY A 60 11.02 9.30 17.50
C GLY A 60 12.12 8.90 16.52
N ASN A 61 12.61 7.67 16.62
CA ASN A 61 13.62 7.10 15.74
C ASN A 61 13.08 5.80 15.13
N ASP A 62 13.66 4.65 15.46
CA ASP A 62 13.34 3.37 14.83
C ASP A 62 12.38 2.51 15.67
N LYS A 63 11.43 1.86 15.00
CA LYS A 63 10.60 0.78 15.56
C LYS A 63 10.98 -0.52 14.86
N SER A 64 11.42 -1.52 15.61
CA SER A 64 11.65 -2.89 15.12
C SER A 64 10.58 -3.81 15.69
N ILE A 65 10.04 -4.69 14.84
CA ILE A 65 9.09 -5.73 15.22
C ILE A 65 9.61 -7.04 14.62
N GLU A 66 9.83 -8.03 15.47
CA GLU A 66 10.13 -9.40 15.05
C GLU A 66 9.02 -10.31 15.58
N VAL A 67 8.44 -11.10 14.69
CA VAL A 67 7.40 -12.09 15.03
C VAL A 67 7.90 -13.43 14.54
N GLY A 68 8.18 -14.35 15.49
CA GLY A 68 8.68 -15.69 15.17
C GLY A 68 7.60 -16.65 14.65
N GLY A 69 6.32 -16.31 14.86
CA GLY A 69 5.16 -17.01 14.33
C GLY A 69 4.34 -16.11 13.41
N ASP A 70 3.02 -16.12 13.56
CA ASP A 70 2.10 -15.36 12.72
C ASP A 70 1.85 -13.94 13.27
N HIS A 71 1.71 -12.97 12.36
CA HIS A 71 1.23 -11.61 12.66
C HIS A 71 -0.10 -11.37 11.96
N ASP A 72 -1.18 -11.44 12.73
CA ASP A 72 -2.52 -11.15 12.25
C ASP A 72 -2.96 -9.75 12.66
N GLU A 73 -3.29 -8.92 11.67
CA GLU A 73 -3.80 -7.57 11.87
C GLU A 73 -5.17 -7.42 11.19
N LEU A 74 -6.22 -7.18 12.00
CA LEU A 74 -7.57 -6.91 11.51
C LEU A 74 -7.91 -5.43 11.71
N ILE A 75 -8.11 -4.72 10.61
CA ILE A 75 -8.50 -3.31 10.62
C ILE A 75 -9.90 -3.19 10.00
N ALA A 76 -10.91 -2.99 10.84
CA ALA A 76 -12.29 -2.75 10.39
C ALA A 76 -12.50 -1.35 9.79
N GLY A 77 -11.60 -0.42 10.12
CA GLY A 77 -11.59 0.95 9.63
C GLY A 77 -10.76 1.09 8.35
N ASN A 78 -10.02 2.19 8.27
CA ASN A 78 -9.09 2.45 7.16
C ASN A 78 -7.66 2.21 7.64
N MET A 79 -6.80 1.72 6.73
CA MET A 79 -5.36 1.62 6.94
C MET A 79 -4.65 2.52 5.93
N SER A 80 -3.79 3.41 6.43
CA SER A 80 -2.97 4.31 5.62
C SER A 80 -1.51 4.15 5.99
N ILE A 81 -0.70 3.72 5.03
CA ILE A 81 0.74 3.53 5.18
C ILE A 81 1.46 4.52 4.27
N ALA A 82 2.31 5.37 4.86
CA ALA A 82 3.20 6.27 4.12
C ALA A 82 4.66 5.91 4.43
N VAL A 83 5.42 5.59 3.38
CA VAL A 83 6.83 5.22 3.45
C VAL A 83 7.68 6.32 2.79
N GLY A 84 8.60 6.91 3.57
CA GLY A 84 9.42 8.05 3.17
C GLY A 84 8.97 9.37 3.79
N GLN A 85 9.70 10.45 3.49
CA GLN A 85 9.33 11.82 3.86
C GLN A 85 8.60 12.45 2.67
N ASN A 86 7.29 12.63 2.82
CA ASN A 86 6.46 13.31 1.84
C ASN A 86 5.40 14.18 2.54
N PRO A 87 4.78 15.14 1.85
CA PRO A 87 3.80 16.04 2.46
C PRO A 87 2.64 15.31 3.17
N LEU A 88 2.28 14.11 2.71
CA LEU A 88 1.27 13.28 3.38
C LEU A 88 1.81 12.64 4.67
N SER A 89 3.05 12.15 4.71
CA SER A 89 3.66 11.64 5.95
C SER A 89 3.79 12.75 7.00
N ASP A 90 4.07 13.98 6.57
CA ASP A 90 4.11 15.15 7.44
C ASP A 90 2.72 15.54 7.96
N LEU A 91 1.70 15.45 7.11
CA LEU A 91 0.30 15.62 7.52
C LEU A 91 -0.12 14.53 8.52
N LEU A 92 0.20 13.27 8.28
CA LEU A 92 -0.12 12.17 9.20
C LEU A 92 0.61 12.33 10.55
N ARG A 93 1.90 12.70 10.53
CA ARG A 93 2.68 13.01 11.75
C ARG A 93 2.15 14.23 12.51
N SER A 94 1.74 15.28 11.82
CA SER A 94 1.16 16.45 12.49
C SER A 94 -0.18 16.13 13.15
N LYS A 95 -1.00 15.28 12.52
CA LYS A 95 -2.24 14.77 13.14
C LYS A 95 -1.96 13.89 14.34
N SER A 96 -0.98 12.98 14.27
CA SER A 96 -0.62 12.16 15.44
C SER A 96 -0.19 13.05 16.60
N LYS A 97 0.65 14.08 16.35
CA LYS A 97 1.08 15.06 17.36
C LYS A 97 -0.08 15.83 17.98
N LEU A 98 -1.11 16.21 17.20
CA LEU A 98 -2.30 16.90 17.71
C LEU A 98 -3.11 16.05 18.70
N ILE A 99 -3.08 14.72 18.56
CA ILE A 99 -3.72 13.79 19.51
C ILE A 99 -2.95 13.78 20.85
N PHE A 100 -1.63 13.96 20.85
CA PHE A 100 -0.83 14.03 22.09
C PHE A 100 -0.99 15.35 22.85
N ASP A 101 -1.12 16.49 22.15
CA ASP A 101 -1.18 17.79 22.81
C ASP A 101 -2.55 18.08 23.49
N LYS A 102 -3.57 17.22 23.29
CA LYS A 102 -4.90 17.32 23.95
C LYS A 102 -5.55 15.94 24.14
N VAL A 103 -5.22 15.25 25.22
CA VAL A 103 -6.04 14.12 25.69
C VAL A 103 -7.32 14.67 26.34
N GLY A 104 -8.49 14.22 25.88
CA GLY A 104 -9.75 14.33 26.64
C GLY A 104 -11.00 14.77 25.86
N ALA A 105 -11.01 15.90 25.16
CA ALA A 105 -12.29 16.51 24.74
C ALA A 105 -12.35 17.10 23.32
N ALA A 106 -11.28 17.02 22.52
CA ALA A 106 -11.21 17.73 21.23
C ALA A 106 -11.44 16.87 19.98
N LEU A 107 -11.66 15.55 20.13
CA LEU A 107 -11.78 14.64 18.98
C LEU A 107 -13.16 14.66 18.30
N GLY A 108 -14.21 15.17 18.95
CA GLY A 108 -15.54 15.29 18.36
C GLY A 108 -15.71 16.43 17.35
N LYS A 109 -14.77 17.38 17.27
CA LYS A 109 -14.97 18.66 16.54
C LYS A 109 -14.03 18.92 15.37
N LEU A 110 -13.03 18.09 15.13
CA LEU A 110 -12.11 18.30 14.02
C LEU A 110 -12.68 17.71 12.73
N LYS A 111 -13.62 18.42 12.12
CA LYS A 111 -14.03 18.19 10.73
C LYS A 111 -12.88 18.63 9.83
N ILE A 112 -11.96 17.72 9.56
CA ILE A 112 -10.93 17.92 8.55
C ILE A 112 -11.63 17.79 7.18
N PRO A 113 -11.53 18.80 6.29
CA PRO A 113 -12.07 18.72 4.94
C PRO A 113 -11.53 17.48 4.23
N ASP A 114 -12.43 16.77 3.57
CA ASP A 114 -12.18 15.48 2.93
C ASP A 114 -11.94 15.68 1.41
N PRO A 115 -10.68 15.72 0.93
CA PRO A 115 -10.43 15.76 -0.51
C PRO A 115 -10.64 14.39 -1.20
N PHE A 116 -10.91 13.29 -0.46
CA PHE A 116 -10.98 11.94 -1.00
C PHE A 116 -11.97 11.04 -0.23
N ASN A 117 -13.27 11.30 -0.40
CA ASN A 117 -14.43 10.52 0.10
C ASN A 117 -14.09 9.15 0.75
N PHE A 118 -13.89 9.13 2.07
CA PHE A 118 -13.53 7.92 2.83
C PHE A 118 -14.77 7.19 3.36
N ALA A 119 -15.32 6.24 2.59
CA ALA A 119 -16.10 5.15 3.19
C ALA A 119 -15.21 4.29 4.13
N LYS A 120 -15.78 3.38 4.94
CA LYS A 120 -14.97 2.43 5.74
C LYS A 120 -14.34 1.34 4.85
N GLY A 121 -13.17 0.82 5.26
CA GLY A 121 -12.52 -0.34 4.64
C GLY A 121 -11.48 -0.01 3.56
N ASN A 122 -10.93 1.20 3.55
CA ASN A 122 -9.91 1.60 2.57
C ASN A 122 -8.50 1.20 3.02
N TYR A 123 -7.70 0.64 2.10
CA TYR A 123 -6.25 0.46 2.24
C TYR A 123 -5.51 1.38 1.27
N GLN A 124 -4.58 2.19 1.78
CA GLN A 124 -3.80 3.14 0.99
C GLN A 124 -2.30 3.00 1.28
N LEU A 125 -1.50 2.81 0.23
CA LEU A 125 -0.05 2.69 0.32
C LEU A 125 0.63 3.78 -0.51
N PHE A 126 1.42 4.63 0.15
CA PHE A 126 2.22 5.67 -0.48
C PHE A 126 3.71 5.34 -0.32
N VAL A 127 4.40 5.22 -1.45
CA VAL A 127 5.84 4.94 -1.48
C VAL A 127 6.52 6.08 -2.22
N GLU A 128 7.36 6.85 -1.53
CA GLU A 128 7.99 8.06 -2.08
C GLU A 128 9.00 7.75 -3.20
N LYS A 129 9.73 6.64 -3.08
CA LYS A 129 10.85 6.32 -3.97
C LYS A 129 10.60 5.04 -4.77
N ASN A 130 10.86 3.89 -4.16
CA ASN A 130 10.86 2.60 -4.85
C ASN A 130 10.01 1.58 -4.08
N ARG A 131 9.11 0.91 -4.78
CA ARG A 131 8.42 -0.30 -4.31
C ARG A 131 8.96 -1.50 -5.09
N SER A 132 9.61 -2.43 -4.39
CA SER A 132 10.06 -3.71 -4.95
C SER A 132 9.25 -4.83 -4.34
N GLU A 133 8.68 -5.70 -5.17
CA GLU A 133 7.88 -6.84 -4.73
C GLU A 133 8.43 -8.09 -5.41
N ILE A 134 8.89 -9.06 -4.61
CA ILE A 134 9.50 -10.31 -5.07
C ILE A 134 8.62 -11.45 -4.56
N VAL A 135 8.10 -12.26 -5.48
CA VAL A 135 7.22 -13.38 -5.16
C VAL A 135 7.86 -14.67 -5.66
N GLY A 136 8.15 -15.59 -4.74
CA GLY A 136 8.91 -16.81 -5.05
C GLY A 136 8.13 -17.89 -5.80
N VAL A 137 6.82 -18.00 -5.56
CA VAL A 137 6.01 -19.12 -6.11
C VAL A 137 4.90 -18.61 -7.02
N GLY A 138 4.01 -17.74 -6.52
CA GLY A 138 2.90 -17.23 -7.31
C GLY A 138 2.21 -16.04 -6.66
N SER A 139 1.64 -15.18 -7.51
CA SER A 139 0.85 -14.01 -7.12
C SER A 139 -0.51 -14.08 -7.81
N SER A 140 -1.57 -13.67 -7.12
CA SER A 140 -2.94 -13.59 -7.65
C SER A 140 -3.56 -12.28 -7.18
N GLU A 141 -4.28 -11.63 -8.08
CA GLU A 141 -4.99 -10.39 -7.79
C GLU A 141 -6.42 -10.49 -8.33
N ILE A 142 -7.39 -10.31 -7.44
CA ILE A 142 -8.82 -10.37 -7.76
C ILE A 142 -9.41 -9.00 -7.45
N VAL A 143 -9.99 -8.37 -8.47
CA VAL A 143 -10.61 -7.04 -8.35
C VAL A 143 -12.09 -7.16 -8.70
N GLY A 144 -12.97 -6.84 -7.74
CA GLY A 144 -14.41 -7.06 -7.89
C GLY A 144 -15.13 -6.05 -8.79
N ALA A 145 -14.64 -4.81 -8.87
CA ALA A 145 -15.29 -3.75 -9.63
C ALA A 145 -14.44 -3.25 -10.80
N ALA A 146 -13.34 -2.55 -10.52
CA ALA A 146 -12.50 -1.96 -11.55
C ALA A 146 -11.05 -1.83 -11.09
N LYS A 147 -10.12 -2.02 -12.03
CA LYS A 147 -8.68 -1.79 -11.84
C LYS A 147 -8.22 -0.72 -12.83
N SER A 148 -7.52 0.29 -12.33
CA SER A 148 -6.86 1.32 -13.14
C SER A 148 -5.36 1.34 -12.84
N VAL A 149 -4.55 1.42 -13.89
CA VAL A 149 -3.10 1.49 -13.80
C VAL A 149 -2.64 2.69 -14.61
N MET A 150 -2.00 3.65 -13.95
CA MET A 150 -1.42 4.84 -14.59
C MET A 150 0.08 4.84 -14.33
N VAL A 151 0.87 5.01 -15.39
CA VAL A 151 2.34 4.98 -15.34
C VAL A 151 2.85 6.24 -16.03
N GLY A 152 3.65 7.03 -15.32
CA GLY A 152 4.11 8.34 -15.82
C GLY A 152 5.18 8.27 -16.91
N HIS A 153 5.93 7.17 -16.97
CA HIS A 153 6.99 6.97 -17.97
C HIS A 153 6.86 5.60 -18.66
N THR A 154 7.53 4.57 -18.15
CA THR A 154 7.66 3.27 -18.83
C THR A 154 6.86 2.19 -18.12
N PHE A 155 6.01 1.49 -18.88
CA PHE A 155 5.35 0.26 -18.43
C PHE A 155 5.91 -0.93 -19.22
N GLN A 156 6.56 -1.88 -18.52
CA GLN A 156 7.16 -3.06 -19.12
C GLN A 156 6.66 -4.32 -18.42
N THR A 157 6.26 -5.32 -19.21
CA THR A 157 5.88 -6.65 -18.73
C THR A 157 6.76 -7.68 -19.42
N SER A 158 7.45 -8.52 -18.64
CA SER A 158 8.26 -9.63 -19.14
C SER A 158 7.69 -10.93 -18.60
N VAL A 159 7.44 -11.91 -19.48
CA VAL A 159 6.82 -13.19 -19.13
C VAL A 159 7.65 -14.32 -19.71
N GLY A 160 8.10 -15.26 -18.87
CA GLY A 160 9.04 -16.30 -19.28
C GLY A 160 8.44 -17.46 -20.09
N LYS A 161 7.14 -17.72 -19.97
CA LYS A 161 6.47 -18.84 -20.68
C LYS A 161 5.28 -18.40 -21.52
N SER A 162 4.20 -17.93 -20.89
CA SER A 162 2.95 -17.62 -21.59
C SER A 162 2.25 -16.42 -20.98
N HIS A 163 1.84 -15.47 -21.83
CA HIS A 163 1.06 -14.30 -21.46
C HIS A 163 -0.32 -14.39 -22.13
N SER A 164 -1.38 -14.58 -21.34
CA SER A 164 -2.75 -14.69 -21.85
C SER A 164 -3.57 -13.48 -21.37
N LEU A 165 -4.14 -12.74 -22.31
CA LEU A 165 -5.07 -11.65 -22.05
C LEU A 165 -6.46 -12.06 -22.57
N ILE A 166 -7.43 -12.17 -21.66
CA ILE A 166 -8.80 -12.52 -22.00
C ILE A 166 -9.69 -11.33 -21.65
N VAL A 167 -10.28 -10.72 -22.67
CA VAL A 167 -11.25 -9.63 -22.50
C VAL A 167 -12.59 -10.09 -23.07
N ARG A 168 -13.60 -10.19 -22.21
CA ARG A 168 -14.95 -10.62 -22.63
C ARG A 168 -15.74 -9.50 -23.29
N GLY A 169 -15.47 -8.27 -22.88
CA GLY A 169 -16.06 -7.07 -23.47
C GLY A 169 -15.22 -6.55 -24.63
N ARG A 170 -15.02 -5.24 -24.65
CA ARG A 170 -14.23 -4.53 -25.65
C ARG A 170 -12.79 -4.38 -25.19
N ALA A 171 -11.85 -4.60 -26.09
CA ALA A 171 -10.45 -4.22 -25.93
C ALA A 171 -10.12 -3.11 -26.94
N ASP A 172 -9.74 -1.94 -26.45
CA ASP A 172 -9.27 -0.83 -27.26
C ASP A 172 -7.76 -0.68 -27.09
N THR A 173 -7.06 -0.27 -28.14
CA THR A 173 -5.63 0.03 -28.10
C THR A 173 -5.39 1.31 -28.88
N ASP A 174 -5.07 2.38 -28.16
CA ASP A 174 -4.71 3.67 -28.74
C ASP A 174 -3.21 3.91 -28.54
N ILE A 175 -2.49 4.11 -29.65
CA ILE A 175 -1.03 4.23 -29.68
C ILE A 175 -0.68 5.46 -30.50
N GLY A 176 -0.20 6.51 -29.82
CA GLY A 176 0.07 7.80 -30.46
C GLY A 176 1.26 7.83 -31.42
N LYS A 177 2.11 6.79 -31.45
CA LYS A 177 3.28 6.73 -32.35
C LYS A 177 3.38 5.39 -33.08
N ILE A 178 4.09 4.42 -32.52
CA ILE A 178 4.48 3.20 -33.23
C ILE A 178 3.98 1.98 -32.47
N HIS A 179 3.25 1.10 -33.16
CA HIS A 179 2.88 -0.22 -32.66
C HIS A 179 3.69 -1.31 -33.37
N ASN A 180 4.77 -1.74 -32.74
CA ASN A 180 5.58 -2.84 -33.25
C ASN A 180 5.07 -4.17 -32.70
N ILE A 181 4.69 -5.09 -33.60
CA ILE A 181 4.36 -6.47 -33.27
C ILE A 181 5.45 -7.35 -33.89
N ARG A 182 6.18 -8.08 -33.04
CA ARG A 182 7.18 -9.07 -33.48
C ARG A 182 6.73 -10.44 -33.01
N VAL A 183 6.62 -11.37 -33.95
CA VAL A 183 6.17 -12.74 -33.68
C VAL A 183 7.17 -13.70 -34.30
N GLY A 184 7.56 -14.73 -33.54
CA GLY A 184 8.60 -15.67 -33.96
C GLY A 184 8.11 -16.69 -35.00
N ASP A 185 7.00 -17.38 -34.70
CA ASP A 185 6.51 -18.47 -35.56
C ASP A 185 5.30 -18.08 -36.41
N GLN A 186 4.21 -17.60 -35.80
CA GLN A 186 2.97 -17.33 -36.52
C GLN A 186 2.16 -16.22 -35.86
N LEU A 187 1.77 -15.21 -36.64
CA LEU A 187 0.75 -14.24 -36.25
C LEU A 187 -0.61 -14.69 -36.81
N THR A 188 -1.63 -14.78 -35.96
CA THR A 188 -3.00 -15.11 -36.36
C THR A 188 -3.98 -14.10 -35.78
N ILE A 189 -4.84 -13.55 -36.63
CA ILE A 189 -5.99 -12.73 -36.26
C ILE A 189 -7.24 -13.46 -36.76
N LYS A 190 -8.04 -13.97 -35.83
CA LYS A 190 -9.27 -14.70 -36.14
C LYS A 190 -10.48 -13.88 -35.69
N VAL A 191 -11.48 -13.77 -36.56
CA VAL A 191 -12.73 -13.08 -36.29
C VAL A 191 -13.88 -14.05 -36.55
N GLY A 192 -14.57 -14.46 -35.47
CA GLY A 192 -15.57 -15.51 -35.53
C GLY A 192 -15.01 -16.81 -36.11
N GLU A 193 -15.86 -17.60 -36.77
CA GLU A 193 -15.47 -18.91 -37.32
C GLU A 193 -14.87 -18.84 -38.73
N ASN A 194 -15.22 -17.81 -39.50
CA ASN A 194 -15.06 -17.81 -40.96
C ASN A 194 -14.03 -16.81 -41.50
N ALA A 195 -13.50 -15.92 -40.66
CA ALA A 195 -12.55 -14.89 -41.09
C ALA A 195 -11.24 -15.03 -40.33
N MET A 196 -10.13 -15.09 -41.08
CA MET A 196 -8.81 -15.28 -40.52
C MET A 196 -7.76 -14.59 -41.38
N LEU A 197 -6.82 -13.92 -40.71
CA LEU A 197 -5.55 -13.49 -41.27
C LEU A 197 -4.44 -14.26 -40.55
N THR A 198 -3.57 -14.92 -41.31
CA THR A 198 -2.40 -15.61 -40.76
C THR A 198 -1.15 -15.22 -41.54
N MET A 199 -0.03 -15.08 -40.82
CA MET A 199 1.31 -14.89 -41.37
C MET A 199 2.27 -15.85 -40.65
N SER A 200 2.97 -16.69 -41.40
CA SER A 200 3.96 -17.62 -40.87
C SER A 200 5.39 -17.11 -41.03
N LYS A 201 6.35 -17.74 -40.33
CA LYS A 201 7.78 -17.44 -40.45
C LYS A 201 8.37 -17.83 -41.82
N GLU A 202 7.70 -18.73 -42.54
CA GLU A 202 8.06 -19.12 -43.90
C GLU A 202 7.66 -18.05 -44.94
N GLY A 203 6.89 -17.04 -44.53
CA GLY A 203 6.44 -15.94 -45.39
C GLY A 203 5.06 -16.15 -46.00
N ASP A 204 4.35 -17.23 -45.64
CA ASP A 204 2.99 -17.47 -46.12
C ASP A 204 2.02 -16.48 -45.46
N VAL A 205 1.30 -15.73 -46.30
CA VAL A 205 0.25 -14.81 -45.86
C VAL A 205 -1.09 -15.32 -46.38
N VAL A 206 -1.96 -15.71 -45.45
CA VAL A 206 -3.29 -16.25 -45.76
C VAL A 206 -4.36 -15.29 -45.28
N ILE A 207 -5.19 -14.82 -46.21
CA ILE A 207 -6.42 -14.06 -45.94
C ILE A 207 -7.60 -14.95 -46.29
N GLN A 208 -8.35 -15.38 -45.29
CA GLN A 208 -9.54 -16.21 -45.44
C GLN A 208 -10.80 -15.43 -45.08
N GLY A 209 -11.79 -15.50 -45.97
CA GLY A 209 -13.13 -14.95 -45.74
C GLY A 209 -14.09 -15.32 -46.88
N LYS A 210 -15.40 -15.20 -46.65
CA LYS A 210 -16.42 -15.49 -47.68
C LYS A 210 -16.31 -14.55 -48.89
N HIS A 211 -15.98 -13.28 -48.65
CA HIS A 211 -15.75 -12.27 -49.68
C HIS A 211 -14.58 -11.40 -49.24
N ILE A 212 -13.58 -11.24 -50.12
CA ILE A 212 -12.46 -10.33 -49.91
C ILE A 212 -12.68 -9.14 -50.85
N ARG A 213 -12.87 -7.95 -50.28
CA ARG A 213 -12.97 -6.70 -51.03
C ARG A 213 -11.75 -5.85 -50.72
N LEU A 214 -10.94 -5.57 -51.72
CA LEU A 214 -9.81 -4.66 -51.61
C LEU A 214 -10.21 -3.32 -52.21
N LYS A 215 -10.10 -2.24 -51.44
CA LYS A 215 -10.36 -0.88 -51.89
C LYS A 215 -9.13 -0.05 -51.58
N ALA A 216 -8.51 0.50 -52.62
CA ALA A 216 -7.37 1.39 -52.52
C ALA A 216 -7.37 2.33 -53.74
N ASP A 217 -6.68 3.46 -53.62
CA ASP A 217 -6.47 4.39 -54.75
C ASP A 217 -5.66 3.72 -55.87
N LYS A 218 -4.76 2.80 -55.50
CA LYS A 218 -4.02 1.95 -56.42
C LYS A 218 -3.79 0.58 -55.79
N ILE A 219 -4.06 -0.47 -56.55
CA ILE A 219 -3.66 -1.84 -56.22
C ILE A 219 -2.66 -2.27 -57.29
N SER A 220 -1.44 -2.57 -56.87
CA SER A 220 -0.41 -3.16 -57.74
C SER A 220 -0.27 -4.63 -57.38
N GLN A 221 -0.30 -5.49 -58.39
CA GLN A 221 0.21 -6.85 -58.29
C GLN A 221 1.44 -6.93 -59.20
N ASN A 222 2.50 -7.58 -58.72
CA ASN A 222 3.70 -7.82 -59.52
C ASN A 222 3.37 -8.76 -60.69
#